data_AF-A0A2P4X9R6-F1
#
_entry.id   AF-A0A2P4X9R6-F1
#
_cell.length_a   1.000
_cell.length_b   1.000
_cell.length_c   1.000
_cell.angle_alpha   90.00
_cell.angle_beta   90.00
_cell.angle_gamma   90.00
#
_symmetry.space_group_name_H-M   'P 1'
#
loop_
_entity.id
_entity.type
_entity.pdbx_description
1 polymer ?
#
loop_
_entity_poly.entity_id
_entity_poly.type
_entity_poly.pdbx_seq_one_letter_code
_entity_poly.pdbx_strand_id
1 'polypeptide(L)'
;MSTYVIQGLAYFATHPRLWLTTLCPLILTLVVAITTVVVLFSVALVPQAEGLEDAGVVKWLSWLLAVMLVLVEIFLVTIIYNLVIMGCYQDKIFEQVMVARGFKEMVEDEE
;
A
#
# COMPACT_ATOMS: atom_id res chain seq x y z
N MET A 1 -22.68 -3.99 15.34
CA MET A 1 -21.42 -3.83 14.59
C MET A 1 -21.63 -3.26 13.18
N SER A 2 -22.54 -3.80 12.35
CA SER A 2 -22.79 -3.27 10.99
C SER A 2 -23.25 -1.79 10.93
N THR A 3 -24.07 -1.35 11.89
CA THR A 3 -24.61 0.02 11.91
C THR A 3 -23.54 1.11 12.02
N TYR A 4 -22.43 0.83 12.72
CA TYR A 4 -21.32 1.77 12.89
C TYR A 4 -20.49 1.92 11.62
N VAL A 5 -20.31 0.84 10.86
CA VAL A 5 -19.62 0.86 9.55
C VAL A 5 -20.43 1.69 8.55
N ILE A 6 -21.75 1.51 8.52
CA ILE A 6 -22.65 2.26 7.64
C ILE A 6 -22.68 3.75 8.01
N GLN A 7 -22.72 4.09 9.30
CA GLN A 7 -22.62 5.48 9.75
C GLN A 7 -21.26 6.11 9.40
N GLY A 8 -20.17 5.35 9.52
CA GLY A 8 -18.83 5.81 9.09
C GLY A 8 -18.77 6.08 7.59
N LEU A 9 -19.32 5.18 6.77
CA LEU A 9 -19.38 5.33 5.32
C LEU A 9 -20.26 6.52 4.89
N ALA A 10 -21.42 6.69 5.53
CA ALA A 10 -22.32 7.82 5.28
C ALA A 10 -21.69 9.17 5.70
N TYR A 11 -20.99 9.20 6.82
CA TYR A 11 -20.27 10.40 7.29
C TYR A 11 -19.10 10.75 6.37
N PHE A 12 -18.34 9.74 5.93
CA PHE A 12 -17.29 9.90 4.95
C PHE A 12 -17.84 10.43 3.62
N ALA A 13 -18.95 9.89 3.13
CA ALA A 13 -19.57 10.32 1.87
C ALA A 13 -20.12 11.77 1.90
N THR A 14 -20.52 12.26 3.08
CA THR A 14 -21.10 13.60 3.25
C THR A 14 -20.09 14.71 3.52
N HIS A 15 -18.83 14.37 3.84
CA HIS A 15 -17.77 15.32 4.16
C HIS A 15 -16.62 15.27 3.14
N PRO A 16 -16.68 16.05 2.04
CA PRO A 16 -15.68 16.02 0.96
C PRO A 16 -14.28 16.46 1.40
N ARG A 17 -14.14 17.15 2.54
CA ARG A 17 -12.83 17.46 3.14
C ARG A 17 -12.05 16.20 3.54
N LEU A 18 -12.74 15.14 4.00
CA LEU A 18 -12.10 13.87 4.37
C LEU A 18 -11.60 13.10 3.14
N TRP A 19 -12.25 13.30 1.97
CA TRP A 19 -11.85 12.64 0.73
C TRP A 19 -10.48 13.09 0.28
N LEU A 20 -10.20 14.39 0.32
CA LEU A 20 -8.87 14.93 -0.04
C LEU A 20 -7.76 14.32 0.80
N THR A 21 -8.01 14.10 2.09
CA THR A 21 -7.03 13.50 3.00
C THR A 21 -6.85 12.01 2.80
N THR A 22 -7.87 11.29 2.33
CA THR A 22 -7.77 9.86 1.98
C THR A 22 -7.30 9.64 0.55
N LEU A 23 -7.49 10.61 -0.35
CA LEU A 23 -7.02 10.55 -1.74
C LEU A 23 -5.50 10.61 -1.81
N CYS A 24 -4.87 11.45 -0.99
CA CYS A 24 -3.41 11.56 -0.92
C CYS A 24 -2.72 10.21 -0.60
N PRO A 25 -3.03 9.51 0.50
CA PRO A 25 -2.41 8.24 0.81
C PRO A 25 -2.73 7.17 -0.24
N LEU A 26 -3.91 7.22 -0.87
CA LEU A 26 -4.33 6.30 -1.93
C LEU A 26 -3.54 6.51 -3.23
N ILE A 27 -3.31 7.76 -3.63
CA ILE A 27 -2.43 8.09 -4.76
C ILE A 27 -1.00 7.67 -4.44
N LEU A 28 -0.53 7.90 -3.21
CA LEU A 28 0.83 7.53 -2.81
C LEU A 28 1.03 6.01 -2.82
N THR A 29 0.07 5.22 -2.30
CA THR A 29 0.10 3.75 -2.47
C THR A 29 0.09 3.34 -3.94
N LEU A 30 -0.74 3.98 -4.77
CA LEU A 30 -0.82 3.65 -6.19
C LEU A 30 0.52 3.92 -6.91
N VAL A 31 1.14 5.08 -6.65
CA VAL A 31 2.44 5.43 -7.21
C VAL A 31 3.50 4.42 -6.76
N VAL A 32 3.57 4.10 -5.46
CA VAL A 32 4.53 3.12 -4.95
C VAL A 32 4.30 1.73 -5.53
N ALA A 33 3.04 1.31 -5.69
CA ALA A 33 2.71 0.04 -6.33
C ALA A 33 3.20 -0.02 -7.79
N ILE A 34 2.92 1.02 -8.57
CA ILE A 34 3.37 1.12 -9.97
C ILE A 34 4.90 1.11 -10.04
N THR A 35 5.57 1.93 -9.21
CA THR A 35 7.03 1.99 -9.15
C THR A 35 7.63 0.65 -8.77
N THR A 36 7.07 -0.05 -7.78
CA THR A 36 7.55 -1.37 -7.34
C THR A 36 7.48 -2.39 -8.46
N VAL A 37 6.34 -2.44 -9.18
CA VAL A 37 6.17 -3.35 -10.32
C VAL A 37 7.20 -3.04 -11.40
N VAL A 38 7.31 -1.78 -11.82
CA VAL A 38 8.23 -1.37 -12.89
C VAL A 38 9.69 -1.66 -12.53
N VAL A 39 10.09 -1.35 -11.30
CA VAL A 39 11.47 -1.57 -10.83
C VAL A 39 11.79 -3.07 -10.73
N LEU A 40 10.92 -3.88 -10.13
CA LEU A 40 11.18 -5.32 -9.98
C LEU A 40 11.18 -6.04 -11.33
N PHE A 41 10.26 -5.70 -12.24
CA PHE A 41 10.28 -6.29 -13.58
C PHE A 41 11.49 -5.86 -14.41
N SER A 42 11.96 -4.62 -14.27
CA SER A 42 13.11 -4.14 -15.05
C SER A 42 14.46 -4.61 -14.50
N VAL A 43 14.58 -4.74 -13.17
CA VAL A 43 15.86 -5.03 -12.52
C VAL A 43 15.99 -6.49 -12.11
N ALA A 44 14.93 -7.14 -11.62
CA ALA A 44 15.02 -8.48 -11.03
C ALA A 44 14.78 -9.62 -12.03
N LEU A 45 13.98 -9.39 -13.07
CA LEU A 45 13.53 -10.46 -13.98
C LEU A 45 14.68 -11.13 -14.75
N VAL A 46 15.56 -10.35 -15.37
CA VAL A 46 16.71 -10.87 -16.13
C VAL A 46 17.71 -11.62 -15.23
N PRO A 47 18.22 -11.04 -14.13
CA PRO A 47 19.17 -11.74 -13.29
C PRO A 47 18.57 -12.97 -12.59
N GLN A 48 17.27 -12.98 -12.28
CA GLN A 48 16.62 -14.19 -11.77
C GLN A 48 16.54 -15.30 -12.84
N ALA A 49 16.19 -14.95 -14.08
CA ALA A 49 16.13 -15.91 -15.17
C ALA A 49 17.52 -16.50 -15.49
N GLU A 50 18.55 -15.65 -15.53
CA GLU A 50 19.94 -16.08 -15.72
C GLU A 50 20.43 -16.94 -14.55
N GLY A 51 20.16 -16.55 -13.30
CA GLY A 51 20.53 -17.35 -12.13
C GLY A 51 19.85 -18.72 -12.08
N LEU A 52 18.62 -18.83 -12.59
CA LEU A 52 17.92 -20.11 -12.76
C LEU A 52 18.54 -20.95 -13.90
N GLU A 53 18.92 -20.32 -15.01
CA GLU A 53 19.61 -20.99 -16.12
C GLU A 53 20.98 -21.53 -15.70
N ASP A 54 21.76 -20.74 -14.94
CA ASP A 54 23.04 -21.13 -14.36
C ASP A 54 22.90 -22.28 -13.33
N ALA A 55 21.76 -22.36 -12.65
CA ALA A 55 21.42 -23.49 -11.77
C ALA A 55 21.03 -24.77 -12.53
N GLY A 56 21.04 -24.75 -13.86
CA GLY A 56 20.75 -25.90 -14.72
C GLY A 56 19.28 -26.04 -15.12
N VAL A 57 18.45 -25.01 -14.89
CA VAL A 57 17.06 -25.01 -15.34
C VAL A 57 16.99 -24.72 -16.84
N VAL A 58 16.13 -25.44 -17.55
CA VAL A 58 15.91 -25.23 -19.00
C VAL A 58 15.41 -23.80 -19.23
N LYS A 59 16.03 -23.08 -20.17
CA LYS A 59 15.76 -21.67 -20.48
C LYS A 59 14.29 -21.25 -20.43
N TRP A 60 13.38 -21.97 -21.09
CA TRP A 60 11.95 -21.62 -21.09
C TRP A 60 11.35 -21.66 -19.67
N LEU A 61 11.75 -22.65 -18.86
CA LEU A 61 11.28 -22.85 -17.49
C LEU A 61 11.90 -21.83 -16.54
N SER A 62 13.16 -21.42 -16.76
CA SER A 62 13.84 -20.37 -16.00
C SER A 62 13.12 -19.03 -16.10
N TRP A 63 12.69 -18.64 -17.30
CA TRP A 63 11.93 -17.40 -17.51
C TRP A 63 10.56 -17.44 -16.82
N LEU A 64 9.85 -18.57 -16.89
CA LEU A 64 8.56 -18.74 -16.22
C LEU A 64 8.71 -18.66 -14.69
N LEU A 65 9.72 -19.34 -14.14
CA LEU A 65 10.00 -19.31 -12.70
C LEU A 65 10.46 -17.93 -12.23
N ALA A 66 11.26 -17.22 -13.01
CA ALA A 66 11.66 -15.85 -12.72
C ALA A 66 10.45 -14.91 -12.63
N VAL A 67 9.50 -15.00 -13.57
CA VAL A 67 8.26 -14.20 -13.49
C VAL A 67 7.48 -14.50 -12.22
N MET A 68 7.37 -15.78 -11.83
CA MET A 68 6.69 -16.16 -10.57
C MET A 68 7.41 -15.60 -9.34
N LEU A 69 8.75 -15.62 -9.32
CA LEU A 69 9.54 -15.05 -8.23
C LEU A 69 9.36 -13.53 -8.13
N VAL A 70 9.42 -12.81 -9.25
CA VAL A 70 9.14 -11.36 -9.28
C VAL A 70 7.74 -11.05 -8.73
N LEU A 71 6.73 -11.85 -9.07
CA LEU A 71 5.37 -11.67 -8.52
C LEU A 71 5.33 -11.86 -7.00
N VAL A 72 6.04 -12.86 -6.47
CA VAL A 72 6.17 -13.08 -5.02
C VAL A 72 6.91 -11.91 -4.36
N GLU A 73 7.98 -11.41 -4.97
CA GLU A 73 8.71 -10.24 -4.46
C GLU A 73 7.84 -8.98 -4.41
N ILE A 74 7.07 -8.70 -5.46
CA ILE A 74 6.11 -7.58 -5.48
C ILE A 74 5.11 -7.72 -4.32
N PHE A 75 4.59 -8.93 -4.09
CA PHE A 75 3.67 -9.21 -3.00
C PHE A 75 4.32 -8.95 -1.63
N LEU A 76 5.54 -9.43 -1.42
CA LEU A 76 6.28 -9.21 -0.17
C LEU A 76 6.58 -7.73 0.07
N VAL A 77 7.06 -7.01 -0.95
CA VAL A 77 7.31 -5.56 -0.85
C VAL A 77 6.03 -4.81 -0.52
N THR A 78 4.90 -5.20 -1.13
CA THR A 78 3.60 -4.59 -0.85
C THR A 78 3.14 -4.84 0.60
N ILE A 79 3.38 -6.03 1.16
CA ILE A 79 3.10 -6.31 2.57
C ILE A 79 3.96 -5.44 3.47
N ILE A 80 5.27 -5.39 3.23
CA ILE A 80 6.22 -4.60 4.03
C ILE A 80 5.84 -3.12 3.99
N TYR A 81 5.53 -2.59 2.80
CA TYR A 81 5.07 -1.23 2.64
C TYR A 81 3.80 -0.96 3.45
N ASN A 82 2.79 -1.84 3.37
CA ASN A 82 1.56 -1.68 4.15
C ASN A 82 1.83 -1.72 5.66
N LEU A 83 2.68 -2.63 6.15
CA LEU A 83 3.00 -2.69 7.57
C LEU A 83 3.64 -1.41 8.10
N VAL A 84 4.48 -0.75 7.30
CA VAL A 84 5.16 0.49 7.70
C VAL A 84 4.22 1.69 7.59
N ILE A 85 3.50 1.80 6.47
CA ILE A 85 2.80 3.03 6.10
C ILE A 85 1.36 3.06 6.64
N MET A 86 0.71 1.91 6.80
CA MET A 86 -0.69 1.84 7.25
C MET A 86 -0.87 2.44 8.65
N GLY A 87 0.11 2.28 9.54
CA GLY A 87 0.10 2.92 10.86
C GLY A 87 0.06 4.45 10.76
N CYS A 88 0.96 5.03 9.95
CA CYS A 88 1.01 6.48 9.74
C CYS A 88 -0.30 7.03 9.14
N TYR A 89 -0.93 6.29 8.21
CA TYR A 89 -2.20 6.69 7.63
C TYR A 89 -3.36 6.60 8.61
N GLN A 90 -3.39 5.55 9.44
CA GLN A 90 -4.43 5.39 10.46
C GLN A 90 -4.37 6.52 11.49
N ASP A 91 -3.18 6.88 11.97
CA ASP A 91 -3.01 7.98 12.94
C ASP A 91 -3.47 9.32 12.34
N LYS A 92 -3.05 9.65 11.11
CA LYS A 92 -3.44 10.91 10.46
C LYS A 92 -4.92 10.99 10.14
N ILE A 93 -5.55 9.88 9.74
CA ILE A 93 -7.01 9.84 9.52
C ILE A 93 -7.74 9.97 10.85
N PHE A 94 -7.27 9.32 11.91
CA PHE A 94 -7.87 9.37 13.24
C PHE A 94 -7.84 10.79 13.81
N GLU A 95 -6.67 11.45 13.77
CA GLU A 95 -6.47 12.84 14.15
C GLU A 95 -7.49 13.76 13.46
N GLN A 96 -7.62 13.64 12.13
CA GLN A 96 -8.55 14.47 11.37
C GLN A 96 -10.03 14.18 11.65
N VAL A 97 -10.39 12.92 11.93
CA VAL A 97 -11.75 12.57 12.34
C VAL A 97 -12.07 13.15 13.72
N MET A 98 -11.12 13.15 14.66
CA MET A 98 -11.30 13.75 15.98
C MET A 98 -11.48 15.27 15.89
N VAL A 99 -10.66 15.95 15.08
CA VAL A 99 -10.81 17.39 14.80
C VAL A 99 -12.15 17.70 14.12
N ALA A 100 -12.56 16.92 13.12
CA ALA A 100 -13.83 17.12 12.40
C ALA A 100 -15.06 16.91 13.29
N ARG A 101 -14.96 16.06 14.32
CA ARG A 101 -16.03 15.85 15.32
C ARG A 101 -16.05 16.90 16.44
N GLY A 102 -15.12 17.86 16.42
CA GLY A 102 -15.07 18.96 17.39
C GLY A 102 -14.20 18.69 18.62
N PHE A 103 -13.43 17.61 18.65
CA PHE A 103 -12.52 17.27 19.76
C PHE A 103 -11.11 17.84 19.58
N LYS A 104 -10.98 19.01 18.95
CA LYS A 104 -9.69 19.60 18.57
C LYS A 104 -8.78 19.85 19.79
N GLU A 105 -9.35 20.27 20.92
CA GLU A 105 -8.60 20.52 22.16
C GLU A 105 -8.02 19.25 22.81
N MET A 106 -8.66 18.08 22.66
CA MET A 106 -8.12 16.82 23.20
C MET A 106 -6.99 16.22 22.36
N VAL A 107 -6.92 16.58 21.07
CA VAL A 107 -5.85 16.14 20.16
C VAL A 107 -4.59 16.97 20.37
N GLU A 108 -4.74 18.27 20.66
CA GLU A 108 -3.62 19.19 20.89
C GLU A 108 -2.94 19.00 22.26
N ASP A 109 -3.61 18.36 23.23
CA ASP A 109 -3.06 18.05 24.57
C ASP A 109 -2.24 16.74 24.63
N GLU A 110 -2.25 15.90 23.57
CA GLU A 110 -1.54 14.61 23.50
C GLU A 110 -0.19 14.66 22.71
N GLU A 111 0.16 15.79 22.08
CA GLU A 111 1.50 16.05 21.49
C GLU A 111 2.45 16.76 22.47
#